data_AF-A0A101NM29-F1
#
_entry.id   AF-A0A101NM29-F1
#
_cell.length_a   1.000
_cell.length_b   1.000
_cell.length_c   1.000
_cell.angle_alpha   90.00
_cell.angle_beta   90.00
_cell.angle_gamma   90.00
#
_symmetry.space_group_name_H-M   'P 1'
#
loop_
_entity.id
_entity.type
_entity.pdbx_description
1 polymer ?
#
loop_
_entity_poly.entity_id
_entity_poly.type
_entity_poly.pdbx_seq_one_letter_code
_entity_poly.pdbx_strand_id
1 'polypeptide(L)' 'MPAKFRRLGYTDDDFSGGGSDRLVDDLVFWGDPDTVVRKLHGHAEAGADHVAVQVIGGEPGASALPQWRLLAEALLPTR' A
#
# COMPACT_ATOMS: atom_id res chain seq x y z
N MET A 1 -16.23 -13.89 1.71
CA MET A 1 -15.57 -12.58 1.95
C MET A 1 -16.17 -11.73 3.08
N PRO A 2 -15.36 -10.94 3.82
CA PRO A 2 -15.84 -9.94 4.78
C PRO A 2 -16.80 -8.92 4.17
N ALA A 3 -17.83 -8.51 4.90
CA ALA A 3 -18.87 -7.59 4.42
C ALA A 3 -18.32 -6.25 3.90
N LYS A 4 -17.18 -5.78 4.43
CA LYS A 4 -16.54 -4.52 3.99
C LYS A 4 -16.14 -4.54 2.52
N PHE A 5 -15.59 -5.65 2.03
CA PHE A 5 -15.04 -5.72 0.67
C PHE A 5 -16.14 -5.84 -0.38
N ARG A 6 -17.26 -6.50 -0.04
CA ARG A 6 -18.45 -6.51 -0.90
C ARG A 6 -19.04 -5.11 -1.10
N ARG A 7 -19.01 -4.25 -0.07
CA ARG A 7 -19.44 -2.85 -0.20
C ARG A 7 -18.52 -2.01 -1.09
N LEU A 8 -17.27 -2.43 -1.25
CA LEU A 8 -16.30 -1.81 -2.16
C LEU A 8 -16.36 -2.41 -3.59
N GLY A 9 -17.29 -3.34 -3.84
CA GLY A 9 -17.51 -3.93 -5.17
C GLY A 9 -16.66 -5.15 -5.50
N TYR A 10 -15.93 -5.71 -4.52
CA TYR A 10 -15.17 -6.94 -4.72
C TYR A 10 -16.05 -8.19 -4.64
N THR A 11 -15.70 -9.19 -5.44
CA THR A 11 -16.35 -10.50 -5.54
C THR A 11 -15.53 -11.58 -4.83
N ASP A 12 -16.06 -12.80 -4.72
CA ASP A 12 -15.28 -13.92 -4.17
C ASP A 12 -14.13 -14.32 -5.12
N ASP A 13 -14.29 -14.13 -6.44
CA ASP A 13 -13.26 -14.41 -7.45
C ASP A 13 -12.02 -13.54 -7.25
N ASP A 14 -12.20 -12.29 -6.83
CA ASP A 14 -11.11 -11.34 -6.56
C ASP A 14 -10.15 -11.79 -5.46
N PHE A 15 -10.51 -12.79 -4.66
CA PHE A 15 -9.68 -13.32 -3.57
C PHE A 15 -9.29 -14.79 -3.79
N SER A 16 -9.80 -15.41 -4.84
CA SER A 16 -9.41 -16.75 -5.24
C SER A 16 -8.01 -16.75 -5.89
N GLY A 17 -7.31 -17.88 -5.91
CA GLY A 17 -6.07 -18.04 -6.69
C GLY A 17 -4.88 -17.14 -6.30
N GLY A 18 -4.89 -16.51 -5.12
CA GLY A 18 -3.86 -15.54 -4.69
C GLY A 18 -4.32 -14.09 -4.71
N GLY A 19 -5.54 -13.82 -5.19
CA GLY A 19 -6.10 -12.48 -5.32
C GLY A 19 -6.03 -11.97 -6.76
N SER A 20 -7.00 -11.17 -7.18
CA SER A 20 -6.99 -10.51 -8.50
C SER A 20 -6.00 -9.36 -8.52
N ASP A 21 -5.48 -9.04 -9.71
CA ASP A 21 -4.60 -7.88 -9.91
C ASP A 21 -5.25 -6.60 -9.40
N ARG A 22 -6.55 -6.43 -9.63
CA ARG A 22 -7.32 -5.30 -9.10
C ARG A 22 -7.26 -5.24 -7.57
N LEU A 23 -7.54 -6.36 -6.89
CA LEU A 23 -7.50 -6.41 -5.43
C LEU A 23 -6.11 -6.07 -4.90
N VAL A 24 -5.07 -6.61 -5.54
CA VAL A 24 -3.67 -6.35 -5.16
C VAL A 24 -3.30 -4.90 -5.40
N ASP A 25 -3.61 -4.34 -6.56
CA ASP A 25 -3.22 -2.96 -6.92
C ASP A 25 -3.94 -1.89 -6.10
N ASP A 26 -5.20 -2.17 -5.72
CA ASP A 26 -6.02 -1.28 -4.90
C ASP A 26 -5.61 -1.33 -3.42
N LEU A 27 -5.16 -2.48 -2.90
CA LEU A 27 -4.86 -2.67 -1.47
C LEU A 27 -3.37 -2.66 -1.12
N VAL A 28 -2.49 -2.97 -2.07
CA VAL A 28 -1.06 -3.13 -1.84
C VAL A 28 -0.30 -2.12 -2.69
N PHE A 29 0.55 -1.34 -2.04
CA PHE A 29 1.39 -0.36 -2.71
C PHE A 29 2.75 -0.99 -2.94
N TRP A 30 2.94 -1.55 -4.14
CA TRP A 30 4.16 -2.22 -4.56
C TRP A 30 4.73 -1.53 -5.82
N GLY A 31 6.04 -1.64 -6.01
CA GLY A 31 6.76 -0.96 -7.10
C GLY A 31 7.96 -0.16 -6.59
N ASP A 32 8.42 0.78 -7.41
CA ASP A 32 9.47 1.72 -7.04
C ASP A 32 9.00 2.76 -6.00
N PRO A 33 9.94 3.45 -5.31
CA PRO A 33 9.59 4.45 -4.30
C PRO A 33 8.69 5.57 -4.83
N ASP A 34 8.89 6.04 -6.06
CA ASP A 34 8.10 7.13 -6.65
C ASP A 34 6.63 6.73 -6.84
N THR A 35 6.40 5.49 -7.24
CA THR A 35 5.07 4.89 -7.37
C THR A 35 4.37 4.83 -6.02
N VAL A 36 5.08 4.40 -4.97
CA VAL A 36 4.54 4.35 -3.61
C VAL A 36 4.23 5.76 -3.10
N VAL A 37 5.15 6.72 -3.28
CA VAL A 37 4.97 8.13 -2.87
C VAL A 37 3.75 8.75 -3.56
N ARG A 38 3.59 8.54 -4.88
CA ARG A 38 2.40 9.02 -5.61
C ARG A 38 1.10 8.47 -5.04
N LYS A 39 1.05 7.16 -4.72
CA LYS A 39 -0.15 6.56 -4.11
C LYS A 39 -0.42 7.12 -2.70
N LEU A 40 0.62 7.37 -1.90
CA LEU A 40 0.48 8.01 -0.59
C LEU A 40 -0.06 9.45 -0.68
N HIS A 41 0.46 10.25 -1.61
CA HIS A 41 -0.07 11.59 -1.87
C HIS A 41 -1.52 11.54 -2.35
N GLY A 42 -1.89 10.55 -3.17
CA GLY A 42 -3.28 10.34 -3.57
C GLY A 42 -4.25 10.19 -2.39
N HIS A 43 -3.83 9.56 -1.28
CA HIS A 43 -4.65 9.54 -0.07
C HIS A 43 -4.81 10.91 0.58
N ALA A 44 -3.73 11.70 0.63
CA ALA A 44 -3.78 13.05 1.18
C ALA A 44 -4.67 13.97 0.31
N GLU A 45 -4.54 13.88 -1.01
CA GLU A 45 -5.39 14.60 -1.97
C GLU A 45 -6.87 14.19 -1.87
N ALA A 46 -7.16 12.93 -1.52
CA ALA A 46 -8.50 12.45 -1.22
C ALA A 46 -9.06 12.94 0.13
N GLY A 47 -8.29 13.74 0.89
CA GLY A 47 -8.71 14.38 2.14
C GLY A 47 -8.19 13.70 3.41
N ALA A 48 -7.29 12.73 3.31
CA ALA A 48 -6.64 12.19 4.50
C ALA A 48 -5.70 13.23 5.11
N ASP A 49 -5.84 13.49 6.40
CA ASP A 49 -4.91 14.30 7.20
C ASP A 49 -3.75 13.47 7.75
N HIS A 50 -3.90 12.14 7.80
CA HIS A 50 -2.88 11.20 8.21
C HIS A 50 -2.97 9.90 7.40
N VAL A 51 -1.81 9.43 6.91
CA VAL A 51 -1.69 8.17 6.16
C VAL A 51 -0.75 7.24 6.93
N ALA A 52 -1.32 6.21 7.55
CA ALA A 52 -0.55 5.17 8.22
C ALA A 52 -0.03 4.15 7.20
N VAL A 53 1.27 3.85 7.25
CA VAL A 53 1.90 2.90 6.33
C VAL A 53 2.32 1.66 7.11
N GLN A 54 2.19 0.48 6.49
CA GLN A 54 2.72 -0.78 6.99
C GLN A 54 3.53 -1.46 5.89
N VAL A 55 4.80 -1.78 6.17
CA VAL A 55 5.64 -2.59 5.26
C VAL A 55 5.26 -4.07 5.42
N ILE A 56 5.00 -4.73 4.30
CA ILE A 56 4.62 -6.15 4.22
C ILE A 56 5.64 -6.87 3.33
N GLY A 57 5.93 -8.16 3.61
CA GLY A 57 6.78 -8.99 2.76
C GLY A 57 8.27 -9.00 3.10
N GLY A 58 8.65 -8.52 4.28
CA GLY A 58 10.00 -8.75 4.83
C GLY A 58 10.15 -10.18 5.34
N GLU A 59 11.40 -10.67 5.36
CA GLU A 59 11.73 -11.96 5.99
C GLU A 59 11.25 -12.00 7.46
N PRO A 60 10.73 -13.13 7.96
CA PRO A 60 10.30 -13.25 9.35
C PRO A 60 11.42 -12.84 10.33
N GLY A 61 11.11 -11.88 11.21
CA GLY A 61 12.08 -11.35 12.19
C GLY A 61 13.04 -10.30 11.64
N ALA A 62 13.02 -10.00 10.33
CA ALA A 62 13.77 -8.91 9.77
C ALA A 62 13.13 -7.56 10.11
N SER A 63 13.98 -6.54 10.23
CA SER A 63 13.52 -5.17 10.47
C SER A 63 12.99 -4.54 9.18
N ALA A 64 11.85 -3.83 9.27
CA ALA A 64 11.35 -2.97 8.20
C ALA A 64 12.09 -1.62 8.10
N LEU A 65 13.09 -1.36 8.95
CA LEU A 65 13.82 -0.09 8.96
C LEU A 65 14.44 0.30 7.62
N PRO A 66 15.03 -0.61 6.82
CA PRO A 66 15.56 -0.25 5.50
C PRO A 66 14.48 0.32 4.57
N GLN A 67 13.30 -0.28 4.55
CA GLN A 67 12.16 0.16 3.74
C GLN A 67 11.62 1.50 4.25
N TRP A 68 11.55 1.69 5.56
CA TRP A 68 11.18 2.98 6.15
C TRP A 68 12.15 4.10 5.80
N ARG A 69 13.46 3.82 5.77
CA ARG A 69 14.48 4.81 5.34
C ARG A 69 14.32 5.18 3.88
N LEU A 70 14.17 4.19 3.01
CA LEU A 70 13.94 4.41 1.58
C LEU A 70 12.69 5.29 1.34
N LEU A 71 11.59 4.99 2.04
CA LEU A 71 10.36 5.77 1.93
C LEU A 71 10.53 7.19 2.50
N ALA A 72 11.23 7.34 3.62
CA ALA A 72 11.51 8.65 4.20
C ALA A 72 12.36 9.52 3.25
N GLU A 73 13.39 8.95 2.63
CA GLU A 73 14.21 9.65 1.63
C GLU A 73 13.39 10.09 0.41
N ALA A 74 12.45 9.27 -0.05
CA ALA A 74 11.59 9.60 -1.18
C ALA A 74 10.49 10.64 -0.84
N LEU A 75 10.02 10.67 0.42
CA LEU A 75 8.97 11.61 0.87
C LEU A 75 9.52 12.97 1.29
N LEU A 76 10.75 13.02 1.79
CA LEU A 76 11.33 14.26 2.28
C LEU A 76 11.91 15.06 1.12
N PRO A 77 11.68 16.38 1.06
CA PRO A 77 12.28 17.21 0.04
C PRO A 77 13.81 17.13 0.11
N THR A 78 14.46 17.06 -1.05
CA THR A 78 15.91 17.13 -1.16
C THR A 78 16.38 18.46 -0.57
N ARG A 79 17.16 18.41 0.50
CA ARG A 79 17.67 19.60 1.19
C ARG A 79 18.75 20.30 0.37
#